data_AF-A0A353DQ89-F1
#
_entry.id   AF-A0A353DQ89-F1
#
_cell.length_a   1.000
_cell.length_b   1.000
_cell.length_c   1.000
_cell.angle_alpha   90.00
_cell.angle_beta   90.00
_cell.angle_gamma   90.00
#
_symmetry.space_group_name_H-M   'P 1'
#
loop_
_entity.id
_entity.type
_entity.pdbx_description
1 polymer ?
#
loop_
_entity_poly.entity_id
_entity_poly.type
_entity_poly.pdbx_seq_one_letter_code
_entity_poly.pdbx_strand_id
1 'polypeptide(L)'
;MPKAKENVAQMQYAYQIWSLKTSTRKDIYQNMVRKFGTRATISFSTLSRWLSQYDDLPEDEVIQDGPYEWKWLAHYGIPWQEGSLTDELYREYQLRTKTYPSGRHMKWLWREWHLEGQGFRPRELPNTDDTTFFWEQILKNVHKRVEEEKIEYIARKLNWGNVHTSGVLDQTQPNTEDSEILS
;
A
#
# COMPACT_ATOMS: atom_id res chain seq x y z
N MET A 1 4.46 25.56 3.46
CA MET A 1 4.30 24.16 3.95
C MET A 1 3.77 23.30 2.81
N PRO A 2 4.35 22.13 2.51
CA PRO A 2 3.84 21.30 1.43
C PRO A 2 2.43 20.82 1.80
N LYS A 3 1.48 21.00 0.90
CA LYS A 3 0.14 20.42 1.03
C LYS A 3 0.30 18.91 1.04
N ALA A 4 0.18 18.30 2.21
CA ALA A 4 0.52 16.90 2.46
C ALA A 4 -0.25 15.94 1.54
N LYS A 5 -1.54 16.22 1.27
CA LYS A 5 -2.38 15.38 0.40
C LYS A 5 -2.05 15.47 -1.09
N GLU A 6 -1.66 16.63 -1.62
CA GLU A 6 -1.42 16.82 -3.06
C GLU A 6 -0.13 16.14 -3.55
N ASN A 7 0.78 15.79 -2.62
CA ASN A 7 2.12 15.34 -2.95
C ASN A 7 2.41 13.87 -2.60
N VAL A 8 1.45 13.15 -2.00
CA VAL A 8 1.62 11.75 -1.59
C VAL A 8 1.97 10.86 -2.77
N ALA A 9 1.20 10.94 -3.86
CA ALA A 9 1.42 10.13 -5.07
C ALA A 9 2.80 10.39 -5.70
N GLN A 10 3.27 11.63 -5.66
CA GLN A 10 4.60 12.01 -6.15
C GLN A 10 5.71 11.46 -5.26
N MET A 11 5.53 11.50 -3.94
CA MET A 11 6.47 10.96 -2.96
C MET A 11 6.57 9.45 -3.05
N GLN A 12 5.43 8.73 -3.09
CA GLN A 12 5.40 7.28 -3.26
C GLN A 12 6.12 6.85 -4.54
N TYR A 13 5.88 7.56 -5.64
CA TYR A 13 6.58 7.31 -6.89
C TYR A 13 8.09 7.54 -6.77
N ALA A 14 8.52 8.60 -6.09
CA ALA A 14 9.94 8.86 -5.83
C ALA A 14 10.59 7.76 -4.98
N TYR A 15 9.92 7.32 -3.91
CA TYR A 15 10.41 6.27 -3.01
C TYR A 15 10.47 4.92 -3.70
N GLN A 16 9.47 4.58 -4.51
CA GLN A 16 9.48 3.35 -5.29
C GLN A 16 10.72 3.29 -6.19
N ILE A 17 11.03 4.36 -6.94
CA ILE A 17 12.21 4.36 -7.81
C ILE A 17 13.51 4.38 -6.99
N TRP A 18 13.56 5.17 -5.91
CA TRP A 18 14.75 5.29 -5.08
C TRP A 18 15.12 3.98 -4.37
N SER A 19 14.11 3.22 -3.92
CA SER A 19 14.29 1.90 -3.27
C SER A 19 15.04 0.89 -4.13
N LEU A 20 14.93 1.01 -5.47
CA LEU A 20 15.63 0.14 -6.42
C LEU A 20 17.14 0.41 -6.49
N LYS A 21 17.61 1.54 -5.94
CA LYS A 21 19.03 1.96 -5.96
C LYS A 21 19.69 2.02 -7.34
N THR A 22 18.90 2.09 -8.42
CA THR A 22 19.38 2.12 -9.82
C THR A 22 19.32 3.51 -10.46
N SER A 23 18.67 4.48 -9.81
CA SER A 23 18.42 5.81 -10.38
C SER A 23 19.01 6.91 -9.50
N THR A 24 19.56 7.96 -10.12
CA THR A 24 20.00 9.14 -9.39
C THR A 24 18.81 10.04 -9.03
N ARG A 25 19.00 10.97 -8.08
CA ARG A 25 17.97 11.98 -7.74
C ARG A 25 17.52 12.78 -8.97
N LYS A 26 18.45 13.06 -9.90
CA LYS A 26 18.17 13.76 -11.15
C LYS A 26 17.30 12.94 -12.10
N ASP A 27 17.58 11.64 -12.22
CA ASP A 27 16.80 10.74 -13.06
C ASP A 27 15.37 10.60 -12.53
N ILE A 28 15.22 10.45 -11.21
CA ILE A 28 13.91 10.39 -10.55
C ILE A 28 13.14 11.68 -10.80
N TYR A 29 13.77 12.84 -10.66
CA TYR A 29 13.11 14.12 -10.93
C TYR A 29 12.62 14.23 -12.36
N GLN A 30 13.45 13.84 -13.34
CA GLN A 30 13.06 13.85 -14.75
C GLN A 30 11.89 12.90 -15.02
N ASN A 31 11.89 11.72 -14.40
CA ASN A 31 10.79 10.77 -14.49
C ASN A 31 9.50 11.32 -13.86
N MET A 32 9.60 12.03 -12.73
CA MET A 32 8.47 12.71 -12.11
C MET A 32 7.91 13.82 -13.00
N VAL A 33 8.76 14.66 -13.59
CA VAL A 33 8.32 15.71 -14.53
C VAL A 33 7.60 15.12 -15.74
N ARG A 34 8.07 13.99 -16.27
CA ARG A 34 7.41 13.27 -17.36
C ARG A 34 6.04 12.71 -16.93
N LYS A 35 5.93 12.18 -15.72
CA LYS A 35 4.70 11.53 -15.21
C LYS A 35 3.62 12.51 -14.75
N PHE A 36 4.00 13.55 -14.02
CA PHE A 36 3.08 14.48 -13.36
C PHE A 36 3.00 15.83 -14.08
N GLY A 37 3.92 16.11 -15.00
CA GLY A 37 4.01 17.39 -15.71
C GLY A 37 4.79 18.45 -14.93
N THR A 38 5.48 19.33 -15.66
CA THR A 38 6.44 20.31 -15.09
C THR A 38 5.82 21.24 -14.04
N ARG A 39 4.55 21.64 -14.21
CA ARG A 39 3.88 22.59 -13.30
C ARG A 39 3.32 21.94 -12.03
N ALA A 40 3.00 20.65 -12.07
CA ALA A 40 2.46 19.93 -10.92
C ALA A 40 3.56 19.18 -10.15
N THR A 41 4.71 18.94 -10.77
CA THR A 41 5.83 18.26 -10.13
C THR A 41 6.42 19.11 -9.01
N ILE A 42 6.67 18.49 -7.86
CA ILE A 42 7.37 19.13 -6.74
C ILE A 42 8.75 19.65 -7.15
N SER A 43 9.32 20.57 -6.37
CA SER A 43 10.68 21.06 -6.63
C SER A 43 11.76 19.98 -6.41
N PHE A 44 12.90 20.12 -7.08
CA PHE A 44 14.05 19.22 -6.92
C PHE A 44 14.59 19.18 -5.48
N SER A 45 14.53 20.30 -4.76
CA SER A 45 14.94 20.37 -3.34
C SER A 45 13.97 19.59 -2.45
N THR A 46 12.66 19.66 -2.72
CA THR A 46 11.65 18.83 -2.03
C THR A 46 11.95 17.34 -2.25
N LEU A 47 12.22 16.93 -3.50
CA LEU A 47 12.58 15.55 -3.81
C LEU A 47 13.83 15.13 -3.05
N SER A 48 14.90 15.93 -3.09
CA SER A 48 16.16 15.61 -2.43
C SER A 48 15.98 15.43 -0.92
N ARG A 49 15.15 16.27 -0.30
CA ARG A 49 14.78 16.13 1.12
C ARG A 49 14.04 14.84 1.39
N TRP A 50 13.01 14.51 0.59
CA TRP A 50 12.27 13.25 0.74
C TRP A 50 13.18 12.03 0.63
N LEU A 51 14.05 12.00 -0.38
CA LEU A 51 14.96 10.86 -0.57
C LEU A 51 15.96 10.72 0.59
N SER A 52 16.44 11.84 1.15
CA SER A 52 17.30 11.80 2.35
C SER A 52 16.52 11.26 3.56
N GLN A 53 15.27 11.68 3.73
CA GLN A 53 14.40 11.16 4.79
C GLN A 53 14.07 9.67 4.61
N TYR A 54 14.01 9.19 3.37
CA TYR A 54 13.86 7.78 3.06
C TYR A 54 15.10 6.97 3.46
N ASP A 55 16.30 7.52 3.20
CA ASP A 55 17.57 6.89 3.59
C ASP A 55 17.71 6.77 5.12
N ASP A 56 17.06 7.67 5.88
CA ASP A 56 17.02 7.63 7.35
C ASP A 56 15.98 6.64 7.92
N LEU A 57 15.19 5.97 7.07
CA LEU A 57 14.21 4.98 7.54
C LEU A 57 14.94 3.72 8.06
N PRO A 58 14.39 3.07 9.11
CA PRO A 58 14.87 1.77 9.56
C PRO A 58 14.87 0.76 8.41
N GLU A 59 15.91 -0.07 8.36
CA GLU A 59 16.09 -1.09 7.34
C GLU A 59 14.88 -2.03 7.23
N ASP A 60 14.26 -2.38 8.35
CA ASP A 60 13.04 -3.21 8.42
C ASP A 60 11.83 -2.62 7.69
N GLU A 61 11.79 -1.31 7.47
CA GLU A 61 10.71 -0.66 6.72
C GLU A 61 11.05 -0.55 5.24
N VAL A 62 12.32 -0.34 4.92
CA VAL A 62 12.82 -0.32 3.55
C VAL A 62 12.71 -1.70 2.91
N ILE A 63 13.05 -2.77 3.64
CA ILE A 63 13.02 -4.16 3.15
C ILE A 63 11.60 -4.61 2.77
N GLN A 64 10.57 -4.05 3.42
CA GLN A 64 9.17 -4.34 3.11
C GLN A 64 8.74 -3.74 1.75
N ASP A 65 9.39 -2.67 1.29
CA ASP A 65 9.02 -2.01 0.04
C ASP A 65 9.80 -2.54 -1.19
N GLY A 66 10.89 -3.28 -0.96
CA GLY A 66 11.62 -4.00 -2.00
C GLY A 66 10.92 -5.29 -2.47
N PRO A 67 11.47 -5.96 -3.51
CA PRO A 67 10.99 -7.26 -3.96
C PRO A 67 10.90 -8.25 -2.80
N TYR A 68 9.82 -9.03 -2.76
CA TYR A 68 9.68 -10.09 -1.76
C TYR A 68 10.78 -11.15 -1.92
N GLU A 69 11.42 -11.52 -0.80
CA GLU A 69 12.28 -12.70 -0.73
C GLU A 69 11.89 -13.59 0.46
N TRP A 70 11.74 -14.89 0.20
CA TRP A 70 11.32 -15.87 1.21
C TRP A 70 12.22 -15.90 2.46
N LYS A 71 13.52 -15.66 2.31
CA LYS A 71 14.44 -15.63 3.45
C LYS A 71 14.18 -14.48 4.44
N TRP A 72 13.32 -13.52 4.08
CA TRP A 72 13.01 -12.34 4.87
C TRP A 72 11.62 -12.37 5.52
N LEU A 73 10.95 -13.53 5.57
CA LEU A 73 9.63 -13.69 6.20
C LEU A 73 9.51 -13.03 7.58
N ALA A 74 10.54 -13.17 8.43
CA ALA A 74 10.57 -12.57 9.76
C ALA A 74 10.50 -11.03 9.72
N HIS A 75 11.17 -10.38 8.76
CA HIS A 75 11.10 -8.92 8.58
C HIS A 75 9.71 -8.45 8.12
N TYR A 76 8.92 -9.33 7.53
CA TYR A 76 7.54 -9.06 7.13
C TYR A 76 6.54 -9.36 8.24
N GLY A 77 6.99 -9.90 9.38
CA GLY A 77 6.14 -10.36 10.48
C GLY A 77 5.38 -11.64 10.14
N ILE A 78 5.88 -12.45 9.20
CA ILE A 78 5.30 -13.73 8.81
C ILE A 78 6.12 -14.86 9.50
N PRO A 79 5.48 -15.78 10.24
CA PRO A 79 6.17 -16.94 10.83
C PRO A 79 6.83 -17.81 9.75
N TRP A 80 8.03 -18.34 10.01
CA TRP A 80 8.75 -19.17 9.04
C TRP A 80 7.98 -20.44 8.63
N GLN A 81 7.12 -20.96 9.52
CA GLN A 81 6.26 -22.12 9.29
C GLN A 81 5.24 -21.88 8.18
N GLU A 82 4.88 -20.61 7.94
CA GLU A 82 3.96 -20.21 6.87
C GLU A 82 4.65 -20.10 5.51
N GLY A 83 5.94 -20.46 5.40
CA GLY A 83 6.72 -20.32 4.17
C GLY A 83 6.07 -20.99 2.95
N SER A 84 5.52 -22.20 3.11
CA SER A 84 4.85 -22.90 2.01
C SER A 84 3.58 -22.19 1.54
N LEU A 85 2.76 -21.69 2.47
CA LEU A 85 1.59 -20.87 2.14
C LEU A 85 2.02 -19.58 1.43
N THR A 86 3.08 -18.94 1.93
CA THR A 86 3.56 -17.68 1.37
C THR A 86 4.05 -17.86 -0.07
N ASP A 87 4.65 -19.00 -0.41
CA ASP A 87 5.03 -19.36 -1.78
C ASP A 87 3.83 -19.64 -2.69
N GLU A 88 2.74 -20.19 -2.17
CA GLU A 88 1.48 -20.35 -2.91
C GLU A 88 0.88 -18.96 -3.21
N LEU A 89 0.76 -18.11 -2.19
CA LEU A 89 0.25 -16.75 -2.32
C LEU A 89 1.08 -15.91 -3.32
N TYR A 90 2.41 -16.04 -3.27
CA TYR A 90 3.30 -15.37 -4.23
C TYR A 90 3.03 -15.80 -5.67
N ARG A 91 2.84 -17.11 -5.91
CA ARG A 91 2.53 -17.65 -7.24
C ARG A 91 1.18 -17.17 -7.76
N GLU A 92 0.15 -17.17 -6.90
CA GLU A 92 -1.18 -16.64 -7.26
C GLU A 92 -1.12 -15.15 -7.58
N TYR A 93 -0.40 -14.36 -6.77
CA TYR A 93 -0.19 -12.95 -7.03
C TYR A 93 0.46 -12.71 -8.41
N GLN A 94 1.53 -13.46 -8.72
CA GLN A 94 2.22 -13.34 -10.00
C GLN A 94 1.34 -13.78 -11.18
N LEU A 95 0.59 -14.88 -11.00
CA LEU A 95 -0.33 -15.40 -12.01
C LEU A 95 -1.37 -14.35 -12.40
N ARG A 96 -1.91 -13.63 -11.42
CA ARG A 96 -3.03 -12.69 -11.60
C ARG A 96 -2.59 -11.28 -11.98
N THR A 97 -1.55 -10.76 -11.33
CA THR A 97 -1.10 -9.37 -11.58
C THR A 97 -0.07 -9.27 -12.69
N LYS A 98 0.59 -10.38 -13.07
CA LYS A 98 1.77 -10.40 -13.95
C LYS A 98 2.93 -9.54 -13.44
N THR A 99 2.97 -9.27 -12.14
CA THR A 99 4.02 -8.49 -11.46
C THR A 99 4.54 -9.22 -10.22
N TYR A 100 5.65 -8.73 -9.67
CA TYR A 100 6.22 -9.27 -8.44
C TYR A 100 5.74 -8.45 -7.23
N PRO A 101 5.27 -9.10 -6.15
CA PRO A 101 4.87 -8.40 -4.94
C PRO A 101 6.10 -7.88 -4.17
N SER A 102 5.91 -6.78 -3.44
CA SER A 102 6.89 -6.36 -2.42
C SER A 102 6.68 -7.16 -1.12
N GLY A 103 7.63 -7.09 -0.19
CA GLY A 103 7.47 -7.68 1.15
C GLY A 103 6.17 -7.23 1.87
N ARG A 104 5.81 -5.95 1.75
CA ARG A 104 4.58 -5.36 2.31
C ARG A 104 3.32 -5.89 1.64
N HIS A 105 3.36 -6.12 0.33
CA HIS A 105 2.25 -6.78 -0.36
C HIS A 105 2.08 -8.21 0.16
N MET A 106 3.16 -8.97 0.31
CA MET A 106 3.09 -10.33 0.83
C MET A 106 2.61 -10.39 2.29
N LYS A 107 3.06 -9.47 3.14
CA LYS A 107 2.57 -9.29 4.51
C LYS A 107 1.06 -9.13 4.55
N TRP A 108 0.51 -8.22 3.75
CA TRP A 108 -0.93 -7.98 3.72
C TRP A 108 -1.69 -9.11 3.04
N LEU A 109 -1.15 -9.71 1.99
CA LEU A 109 -1.75 -10.86 1.33
C LEU A 109 -1.90 -12.04 2.29
N TRP A 110 -0.85 -12.32 3.06
CA TRP A 110 -0.88 -13.34 4.12
C TRP A 110 -1.90 -12.99 5.22
N ARG A 111 -1.97 -11.74 5.67
CA ARG A 111 -2.97 -11.31 6.66
C ARG A 111 -4.40 -11.43 6.17
N GLU A 112 -4.71 -10.91 4.99
CA GLU A 112 -6.06 -10.99 4.40
C GLU A 112 -6.46 -12.46 4.19
N TRP A 113 -5.52 -13.30 3.74
CA TRP A 113 -5.75 -14.74 3.64
C TRP A 113 -6.13 -15.41 4.97
N HIS A 114 -5.51 -15.00 6.08
CA HIS A 114 -5.87 -15.51 7.40
C HIS A 114 -7.16 -14.88 7.96
N LEU A 115 -7.43 -13.59 7.69
CA LEU A 115 -8.61 -12.87 8.18
C LEU A 115 -9.89 -13.33 7.49
N GLU A 116 -9.86 -13.57 6.17
CA GLU A 116 -10.98 -14.13 5.42
C GLU A 116 -11.06 -15.67 5.53
N GLY A 117 -10.02 -16.29 6.12
CA GLY A 117 -9.82 -17.74 6.25
C GLY A 117 -10.72 -18.48 7.24
N GLN A 118 -11.82 -17.89 7.72
CA GLN A 118 -12.85 -18.57 8.52
C GLN A 118 -14.08 -19.04 7.70
N GLY A 119 -14.24 -18.66 6.44
CA GLY A 119 -15.46 -18.96 5.69
C GLY A 119 -15.28 -19.62 4.32
N PHE A 120 -14.35 -19.13 3.50
CA PHE A 120 -14.20 -19.59 2.11
C PHE A 120 -12.72 -19.58 1.71
N ARG A 121 -12.11 -20.76 1.65
CA ARG A 121 -10.75 -20.92 1.09
C ARG A 121 -10.87 -21.54 -0.30
N PRO A 122 -10.49 -20.87 -1.38
CA PRO A 122 -10.39 -21.46 -2.71
C PRO A 122 -9.09 -22.28 -2.81
N ARG A 123 -8.86 -23.23 -1.89
CA ARG A 123 -7.68 -24.10 -1.94
C ARG A 123 -7.81 -25.18 -3.02
N GLU A 124 -9.05 -25.45 -3.46
CA GLU A 124 -9.39 -26.57 -4.33
C GLU A 124 -10.42 -26.21 -5.42
N LEU A 125 -10.84 -24.94 -5.51
CA LEU A 125 -11.86 -24.58 -6.49
C LEU A 125 -11.22 -24.49 -7.89
N PRO A 126 -11.84 -25.10 -8.91
CA PRO A 126 -11.43 -24.86 -10.30
C PRO A 126 -11.45 -23.34 -10.57
N ASN A 127 -10.70 -22.89 -11.58
CA ASN A 127 -10.66 -21.48 -11.98
C ASN A 127 -12.04 -21.02 -12.52
N THR A 128 -12.99 -20.85 -11.62
CA THR A 128 -14.35 -20.39 -11.83
C THR A 128 -14.41 -18.87 -11.61
N ASP A 129 -15.47 -18.25 -12.11
CA ASP A 129 -15.72 -16.82 -11.93
C ASP A 129 -15.69 -16.42 -10.45
N ASP A 130 -16.18 -17.27 -9.54
CA ASP A 130 -16.17 -17.04 -8.10
C ASP A 130 -14.76 -16.96 -7.50
N THR A 131 -13.85 -17.83 -7.93
CA THR A 131 -12.45 -17.78 -7.47
C THR A 131 -11.74 -16.54 -7.98
N THR A 132 -12.04 -16.12 -9.21
CA THR A 132 -11.48 -14.92 -9.79
C THR A 132 -11.97 -13.68 -9.04
N PHE A 133 -13.28 -13.57 -8.80
CA PHE A 133 -13.87 -12.48 -8.03
C PHE A 133 -13.30 -12.39 -6.60
N PHE A 134 -13.14 -13.53 -5.92
CA PHE A 134 -12.55 -13.59 -4.58
C PHE A 134 -11.13 -13.01 -4.57
N TRP A 135 -10.27 -13.48 -5.48
CA TRP A 135 -8.90 -12.99 -5.56
C TRP A 135 -8.82 -11.52 -5.95
N GLU A 136 -9.73 -11.02 -6.79
CA GLU A 136 -9.83 -9.60 -7.10
C GLU A 136 -10.14 -8.76 -5.85
N GLN A 137 -11.05 -9.21 -4.98
CA GLN A 137 -11.34 -8.52 -3.73
C GLN A 137 -10.14 -8.51 -2.78
N ILE A 138 -9.47 -9.67 -2.59
CA ILE A 138 -8.25 -9.76 -1.79
C ILE A 138 -7.20 -8.80 -2.32
N LEU A 139 -6.89 -8.87 -3.62
CA LEU A 139 -5.85 -8.02 -4.21
C LEU A 139 -6.20 -6.54 -4.05
N LYS A 140 -7.46 -6.14 -4.26
CA LYS A 140 -7.91 -4.77 -4.05
C LYS A 140 -7.72 -4.31 -2.60
N ASN A 141 -8.07 -5.16 -1.63
CA ASN A 141 -7.88 -4.87 -0.21
C ASN A 141 -6.39 -4.77 0.15
N VAL A 142 -5.57 -5.71 -0.30
CA VAL A 142 -4.11 -5.71 -0.10
C VAL A 142 -3.48 -4.42 -0.63
N HIS A 143 -3.79 -4.02 -1.85
CA HIS A 143 -3.26 -2.77 -2.41
C HIS A 143 -3.66 -1.55 -1.56
N LYS A 144 -4.93 -1.48 -1.16
CA LYS A 144 -5.41 -0.40 -0.29
C LYS A 144 -4.64 -0.36 1.04
N ARG A 145 -4.50 -1.50 1.71
CA ARG A 145 -3.81 -1.62 3.01
C ARG A 145 -2.32 -1.29 2.94
N VAL A 146 -1.65 -1.73 1.87
CA VAL A 146 -0.25 -1.40 1.60
C VAL A 146 -0.05 0.11 1.49
N GLU A 147 -0.93 0.79 0.76
CA GLU A 147 -0.86 2.24 0.57
C GLU A 147 -1.18 3.01 1.85
N GLU A 148 -2.20 2.59 2.60
CA GLU A 148 -2.53 3.14 3.92
C GLU A 148 -1.34 3.03 4.89
N GLU A 149 -0.75 1.84 5.04
CA GLU A 149 0.37 1.61 5.96
C GLU A 149 1.59 2.45 5.60
N LYS A 150 1.92 2.56 4.31
CA LYS A 150 3.02 3.42 3.84
C LYS A 150 2.77 4.88 4.18
N ILE A 151 1.56 5.39 3.93
CA ILE A 151 1.21 6.78 4.21
C ILE A 151 1.25 7.06 5.71
N GLU A 152 0.65 6.19 6.52
CA GLU A 152 0.63 6.32 7.99
C GLU A 152 2.05 6.34 8.55
N TYR A 153 2.91 5.43 8.08
CA TYR A 153 4.28 5.34 8.55
C TYR A 153 5.07 6.61 8.22
N ILE A 154 4.99 7.07 6.97
CA ILE A 154 5.67 8.30 6.53
C ILE A 154 5.12 9.52 7.29
N ALA A 155 3.80 9.61 7.46
CA ALA A 155 3.18 10.71 8.18
C ALA A 155 3.68 10.79 9.63
N ARG A 156 3.77 9.64 10.31
CA ARG A 156 4.33 9.54 11.67
C ARG A 156 5.81 9.93 11.73
N LYS A 157 6.63 9.43 10.81
CA LYS A 157 8.09 9.66 10.84
C LYS A 157 8.48 11.08 10.45
N LEU A 158 7.78 11.68 9.49
CA LEU A 158 8.09 13.03 9.03
C LEU A 158 7.43 14.12 9.86
N ASN A 159 6.73 13.76 10.95
CA ASN A 159 5.96 14.66 11.78
C ASN A 159 4.97 15.50 10.96
N TRP A 160 4.38 14.87 9.92
CA TRP A 160 3.29 15.44 9.15
C TRP A 160 2.03 15.29 9.99
N GLY A 161 1.93 16.15 11.01
CA GLY A 161 0.94 16.07 12.06
C GLY A 161 -0.47 15.81 11.51
N ASN A 162 -1.14 14.83 12.14
CA ASN A 162 -2.58 14.66 12.15
C ASN A 162 -3.28 14.95 10.81
N VAL A 163 -2.97 14.18 9.76
CA VAL A 163 -4.02 13.90 8.77
C VAL A 163 -4.92 12.86 9.41
N HIS A 164 -5.80 13.31 10.30
CA HIS A 164 -6.94 12.50 10.72
C HIS A 164 -7.62 11.98 9.45
N THR A 165 -7.62 10.66 9.29
CA THR A 165 -8.62 9.88 8.57
C THR A 165 -9.96 10.11 9.27
N SER A 166 -10.53 11.29 9.10
CA SER A 166 -11.91 11.57 9.46
C SER A 166 -12.61 12.02 8.18
N GLY A 167 -13.63 11.24 7.78
CA GLY A 167 -14.60 11.69 6.77
C GLY A 167 -14.68 10.89 5.47
N VAL A 168 -14.64 9.55 5.51
CA VAL A 168 -15.42 8.73 4.55
C VAL A 168 -16.11 7.61 5.35
N LEU A 169 -16.93 8.02 6.31
CA LEU A 169 -17.90 7.20 7.04
C LEU A 169 -18.69 8.14 7.96
N ASP A 170 -19.37 9.12 7.36
CA ASP A 170 -20.52 9.74 8.00
C ASP A 170 -21.36 10.53 6.97
N GLN A 171 -22.08 9.78 6.14
CA GLN A 171 -23.33 10.23 5.54
C GLN A 171 -24.30 9.07 5.58
N THR A 172 -24.63 8.64 6.79
CA THR A 172 -25.89 7.93 7.05
C THR A 172 -26.24 8.16 8.51
N GLN A 173 -26.58 9.41 8.85
CA GLN A 173 -27.48 9.63 9.98
C GLN A 173 -28.92 9.57 9.47
N PRO A 174 -29.82 8.93 10.25
CA PRO A 174 -31.22 8.76 9.91
C PRO A 174 -31.96 10.07 10.21
N ASN A 175 -32.70 10.60 9.24
CA ASN A 175 -33.72 11.60 9.54
C ASN A 175 -34.86 10.91 10.28
N THR A 176 -34.81 10.97 11.61
CA THR A 176 -36.01 10.96 12.44
C THR A 176 -36.30 12.43 12.71
N GLU A 177 -37.25 13.00 11.98
CA GLU A 177 -37.95 14.19 12.46
C GLU A 177 -39.37 13.80 12.83
N ASP A 178 -39.74 14.35 13.97
CA ASP A 178 -40.85 14.04 14.82
C ASP A 178 -42.22 14.15 14.17
N SER A 179 -43.10 13.42 14.82
CA SER A 179 -44.54 13.60 14.75
C SER A 179 -44.91 15.02 15.16
N GLU A 180 -45.58 15.76 14.28
CA GLU A 180 -46.54 16.78 14.70
C GLU A 180 -47.95 16.35 14.30
N ILE A 181 -48.73 16.09 15.35
CA ILE A 181 -50.17 15.92 15.39
C ILE A 181 -50.80 17.28 15.08
N LEU A 182 -51.81 17.37 14.21
CA LEU A 182 -53.14 17.97 14.50
C LEU A 182 -54.00 18.19 13.24
N SER A 183 -55.20 17.59 13.34
CA SER A 183 -56.51 17.94 12.75
C SER A 183 -56.79 17.54 11.30
#